data_AF-A0A9C9YUI6-F1
#
_entry.id   AF-A0A9C9YUI6-F1
#
_cell.length_a   1.000
_cell.length_b   1.000
_cell.length_c   1.000
_cell.angle_alpha   90.00
_cell.angle_beta   90.00
_cell.angle_gamma   90.00
#
_symmetry.space_group_name_H-M   'P 1'
#
loop_
_entity.id
_entity.type
_entity.pdbx_description
1 polymer ?
#
loop_
_entity_poly.entity_id
_entity_poly.type
_entity_poly.pdbx_seq_one_letter_code
_entity_poly.pdbx_strand_id
1 'polypeptide(L)'
;MPVVNLSLTLMFAFFGYVSIAYPNELVHTRLGRALVTFMALFWLARAIQQAVFFRLRHWGSVAFLLFFLAGAALYAIPAFHD
;
A
#
# COMPACT_ATOMS: atom_id res chain seq x y z
N MET A 1 20.05 0.61 -5.30
CA MET A 1 19.88 -0.85 -5.19
C MET A 1 18.72 -1.29 -6.11
N PRO A 2 18.99 -1.58 -7.39
CA PRO A 2 17.94 -1.95 -8.37
C PRO A 2 17.07 -3.12 -7.91
N VAL A 3 17.66 -4.09 -7.22
CA VAL A 3 16.97 -5.27 -6.65
C VAL A 3 15.81 -4.87 -5.73
N VAL A 4 16.03 -3.92 -4.82
CA VAL A 4 14.99 -3.46 -3.87
C VAL A 4 13.82 -2.81 -4.61
N ASN A 5 14.10 -2.00 -5.63
CA ASN A 5 13.06 -1.37 -6.44
C ASN A 5 12.26 -2.42 -7.25
N LEU A 6 12.93 -3.45 -7.78
CA LEU A 6 12.25 -4.54 -8.48
C LEU A 6 11.32 -5.33 -7.54
N SER A 7 11.80 -5.71 -6.35
CA SER A 7 10.99 -6.39 -5.34
C SER A 7 9.74 -5.58 -4.96
N LEU A 8 9.89 -4.25 -4.92
CA LEU A 8 8.79 -3.33 -4.66
C LEU A 8 7.77 -3.25 -5.78
N THR A 9 8.23 -3.17 -7.02
CA THR A 9 7.35 -3.23 -8.19
C THR A 9 6.58 -4.55 -8.20
N LEU A 10 7.24 -5.67 -7.91
CA LEU A 10 6.59 -6.99 -7.81
C LEU A 10 5.54 -7.02 -6.69
N MET A 11 5.84 -6.40 -5.55
CA MET A 11 4.89 -6.33 -4.43
C MET A 11 3.65 -5.50 -4.79
N PHE A 12 3.82 -4.35 -5.47
CA PHE A 12 2.67 -3.57 -5.96
C PHE A 12 1.86 -4.33 -7.02
N ALA A 13 2.52 -5.06 -7.92
CA ALA A 13 1.84 -5.90 -8.90
C ALA A 13 1.04 -7.02 -8.21
N PHE A 14 1.60 -7.65 -7.19
CA PHE A 14 0.91 -8.66 -6.39
C PHE A 14 -0.31 -8.06 -5.67
N PHE A 15 -0.17 -6.89 -5.03
CA PHE A 15 -1.31 -6.24 -4.37
C PHE A 15 -2.43 -5.90 -5.35
N GLY A 16 -2.08 -5.35 -6.52
CA GLY A 16 -3.04 -5.09 -7.59
C GLY A 16 -3.73 -6.36 -8.09
N TYR A 17 -2.97 -7.43 -8.33
CA TYR A 17 -3.51 -8.71 -8.76
C TYR A 17 -4.50 -9.29 -7.75
N VAL A 18 -4.12 -9.39 -6.48
CA VAL A 18 -5.00 -9.98 -5.46
C VAL A 18 -6.26 -9.13 -5.26
N SER A 19 -6.14 -7.80 -5.34
CA SER A 19 -7.28 -6.88 -5.21
C SER A 19 -8.30 -7.01 -6.34
N ILE A 20 -7.84 -7.34 -7.56
CA ILE A 20 -8.72 -7.51 -8.72
C ILE A 20 -9.25 -8.94 -8.81
N ALA A 21 -8.42 -9.94 -8.55
CA ALA A 21 -8.76 -11.34 -8.72
C ALA A 21 -9.57 -11.92 -7.54
N TYR A 22 -9.36 -11.42 -6.32
CA TYR A 22 -9.94 -11.98 -5.09
C TYR A 22 -10.60 -10.93 -4.16
N PRO A 23 -11.40 -9.97 -4.66
CA PRO A 23 -11.95 -8.88 -3.85
C PRO A 23 -12.88 -9.38 -2.72
N ASN A 24 -13.73 -10.37 -2.99
CA ASN A 24 -14.66 -10.89 -1.99
C ASN A 24 -13.92 -11.63 -0.86
N GLU A 25 -12.93 -12.46 -1.22
CA GLU A 25 -12.10 -13.20 -0.25
C GLU A 25 -11.29 -12.25 0.64
N LEU A 26 -10.77 -11.15 0.07
CA LEU A 26 -10.02 -10.12 0.79
C LEU A 26 -10.83 -9.47 1.91
N VAL A 27 -12.12 -9.19 1.66
CA VAL A 27 -12.96 -8.47 2.63
C VAL A 27 -13.64 -9.44 3.60
N HIS A 28 -14.12 -10.58 3.12
CA HIS A 28 -15.03 -11.43 3.89
C HIS A 28 -14.30 -12.50 4.73
N THR A 29 -13.06 -12.87 4.37
CA THR A 29 -12.31 -13.86 5.15
C THR A 29 -11.39 -13.23 6.18
N ARG A 30 -11.11 -13.97 7.26
CA ARG A 30 -10.13 -13.56 8.29
C ARG A 30 -8.73 -13.39 7.71
N LEU A 31 -8.32 -14.28 6.79
CA LEU A 31 -7.02 -14.20 6.12
C LEU A 31 -6.96 -12.98 5.19
N GLY A 32 -8.02 -12.74 4.42
CA GLY A 32 -8.16 -11.57 3.59
C GLY A 32 -8.01 -10.27 4.38
N ARG A 33 -8.74 -10.13 5.49
CA ARG A 33 -8.65 -8.94 6.36
C ARG A 33 -7.25 -8.72 6.93
N ALA A 34 -6.57 -9.79 7.35
CA ALA A 34 -5.18 -9.70 7.78
C ALA A 34 -4.29 -9.20 6.62
N LEU A 35 -4.44 -9.74 5.42
CA LEU A 35 -3.69 -9.36 4.23
C LEU A 35 -3.92 -7.89 3.87
N VAL A 36 -5.18 -7.44 3.84
CA VAL A 36 -5.58 -6.04 3.59
C VAL A 36 -4.97 -5.11 4.64
N THR A 37 -4.97 -5.51 5.92
CA THR A 37 -4.32 -4.75 7.00
C THR A 37 -2.82 -4.61 6.76
N PHE A 38 -2.13 -5.69 6.38
CA PHE A 38 -0.71 -5.63 6.04
C PHE A 38 -0.45 -4.77 4.81
N MET A 39 -1.32 -4.80 3.79
CA MET A 39 -1.24 -3.90 2.64
C MET A 39 -1.38 -2.45 3.08
N ALA A 40 -2.38 -2.11 3.91
CA ALA A 40 -2.56 -0.75 4.43
C ALA A 40 -1.32 -0.26 5.21
N LEU A 41 -0.79 -1.09 6.12
CA LEU A 41 0.42 -0.78 6.88
C LEU A 41 1.64 -0.63 5.97
N PHE A 42 1.77 -1.45 4.94
CA PHE A 42 2.85 -1.36 3.97
C PHE A 42 2.83 -0.02 3.22
N TRP A 43 1.65 0.39 2.73
CA TRP A 43 1.46 1.67 2.07
C TRP A 43 1.75 2.85 3.00
N LEU A 44 1.32 2.77 4.27
CA LEU A 44 1.63 3.78 5.29
C LEU A 44 3.13 3.87 5.60
N ALA A 45 3.80 2.72 5.78
CA ALA A 45 5.24 2.67 5.98
C ALA A 45 5.99 3.31 4.81
N ARG A 46 5.55 3.08 3.56
CA ARG A 46 6.12 3.73 2.38
C ARG A 46 5.88 5.24 2.36
N ALA A 47 4.70 5.70 2.77
CA ALA A 47 4.41 7.13 2.92
C ALA A 47 5.36 7.79 3.94
N ILE A 48 5.57 7.16 5.10
CA ILE A 48 6.50 7.64 6.14
C ILE A 48 7.94 7.68 5.61
N GLN A 49 8.41 6.62 4.97
CA GLN A 49 9.74 6.59 4.36
C GLN A 49 9.91 7.69 3.31
N GLN A 50 8.88 7.96 2.50
CA GLN A 50 8.91 9.04 1.52
C GLN A 50 9.10 10.41 2.21
N ALA A 51 8.36 10.66 3.29
CA ALA A 51 8.49 11.89 4.05
C ALA A 51 9.87 12.03 4.73
N VAL A 52 10.36 10.96 5.37
CA VAL A 52 11.63 10.95 6.12
C VAL A 52 12.84 11.10 5.19
N PHE A 53 12.90 10.33 4.09
CA PHE A 53 14.08 10.32 3.23
C PHE A 53 14.10 11.48 2.21
N PHE A 54 12.97 11.82 1.61
CA PHE A 54 12.93 12.85 0.56
C PHE A 54 12.58 14.25 1.08
N ARG A 55 12.22 14.37 2.37
CA ARG A 55 11.92 15.63 3.08
C ARG A 55 10.91 16.53 2.34
N LEU A 56 10.09 15.94 1.48
CA LEU A 56 9.05 16.63 0.67
C LEU A 56 9.56 17.85 -0.10
N ARG A 57 10.85 17.90 -0.43
CA ARG A 57 11.48 19.09 -1.03
C ARG A 57 11.10 19.32 -2.49
N HIS A 58 10.63 18.28 -3.17
CA HIS A 58 10.25 18.31 -4.58
C HIS A 58 8.75 17.99 -4.73
N TRP A 59 8.08 18.66 -5.66
CA TRP A 59 6.65 18.45 -5.93
C TRP A 59 6.32 16.98 -6.22
N GLY A 60 7.20 16.27 -6.95
CA GLY A 60 7.03 14.85 -7.22
C GLY A 60 7.04 13.99 -5.96
N SER A 61 7.84 14.35 -4.95
CA SER A 61 7.83 13.65 -3.66
C SER A 61 6.53 13.86 -2.89
N VAL A 62 5.91 15.04 -3.02
CA VAL A 62 4.60 15.32 -2.42
C VAL A 62 3.52 14.50 -3.14
N ALA A 63 3.56 14.46 -4.47
CA ALA A 63 2.64 13.64 -5.27
C ALA A 63 2.73 12.15 -4.88
N PHE A 64 3.95 11.60 -4.76
CA PHE A 64 4.13 10.22 -4.31
C PHE A 64 3.68 10.00 -2.86
N LEU A 65 3.93 10.95 -1.96
CA LEU A 65 3.42 10.87 -0.59
C LEU A 65 1.89 10.75 -0.57
N LEU A 66 1.21 11.65 -1.29
CA LEU A 66 -0.26 11.65 -1.37
C LEU A 66 -0.79 10.35 -1.98
N PHE A 67 -0.13 9.84 -3.02
CA PHE A 67 -0.46 8.55 -3.61
C PHE A 67 -0.32 7.42 -2.58
N PHE A 68 0.77 7.39 -1.81
CA PHE A 68 0.96 6.36 -0.79
C PHE A 68 -0.05 6.46 0.36
N LEU A 69 -0.41 7.67 0.78
CA LEU A 69 -1.45 7.88 1.78
C LEU A 69 -2.84 7.46 1.27
N ALA A 70 -3.15 7.75 0.01
CA ALA A 70 -4.41 7.34 -0.62
C ALA A 70 -4.56 5.81 -0.65
N GLY A 71 -3.51 5.09 -1.03
CA GLY A 71 -3.53 3.62 -0.99
C GLY A 71 -3.65 3.07 0.44
N ALA A 72 -2.94 3.65 1.41
CA ALA A 72 -3.08 3.26 2.82
C ALA A 72 -4.52 3.43 3.32
N ALA A 73 -5.16 4.56 3.01
CA ALA A 73 -6.55 4.82 3.34
C ALA A 73 -7.50 3.85 2.64
N LEU A 74 -7.28 3.57 1.35
CA LEU A 74 -8.11 2.66 0.56
C LEU A 74 -8.14 1.25 1.16
N TYR A 75 -6.99 0.71 1.59
CA TYR A 75 -6.93 -0.60 2.23
C TYR A 75 -7.33 -0.56 3.71
N ALA A 76 -7.23 0.59 4.38
CA ALA A 76 -7.68 0.71 5.77
C ALA A 76 -9.21 0.60 5.89
N ILE A 77 -9.99 1.14 4.96
CA ILE A 77 -11.46 1.08 4.99
C ILE A 77 -11.98 -0.37 5.15
N PRO A 78 -11.67 -1.32 4.25
CA PRO A 78 -12.09 -2.71 4.39
C PRO A 78 -11.38 -3.46 5.53
N ALA A 79 -10.30 -2.93 6.10
CA ALA A 79 -9.66 -3.53 7.27
C ALA A 79 -10.42 -3.25 8.57
N PHE A 80 -11.10 -2.11 8.66
CA PHE A 80 -11.80 -1.64 9.87
C PHE A 80 -13.33 -1.65 9.75
N HIS A 81 -13.87 -1.95 8.57
CA HIS A 81 -15.30 -2.13 8.38
C HIS A 81 -15.64 -3.62 8.57
N ASP A 82 -16.34 -3.94 9.65
CA ASP A 82 -16.89 -5.27 9.94
C ASP A 82 -18.02 -5.66 8.97
#